data_AF-A0A7V2RMM3-F1
#
_entry.id   AF-A0A7V2RMM3-F1
#
_cell.length_a   1.000
_cell.length_b   1.000
_cell.length_c   1.000
_cell.angle_alpha   90.00
_cell.angle_beta   90.00
_cell.angle_gamma   90.00
#
_symmetry.space_group_name_H-M   'P 1'
#
loop_
_entity.id
_entity.type
_entity.pdbx_description
1 polymer ?
#
loop_
_entity_poly.entity_id
_entity_poly.type
_entity_poly.pdbx_seq_one_letter_code
_entity_poly.pdbx_strand_id
1 'polypeptide(L)'
;MSFTIAHELFMRVRVADHGTGEELDDFLFRPTPRCRKLLADHQLLFKQRETGFDLYLKKNPNASPQLLGAIASRREFSFGISLQNPAFFDTYQPGANAIGKRKMYLTNLTPSGNIQAPGNQRLMEGASVQLADLFQLKPKTYNETTDLGGAPAPAEWVVKEHFSGTAIGDPFPVSSQSGVDMAFAKIDLSEEANGLYDLEPNPSTIAGSAVYVDDYLGGRGVIGLVNLYWESAQTSVPAGGQAYFIRFAKI
;
A
#
# COMPACT_ATOMS: atom_id res chain seq x y z
N MET A 1 -5.89 43.54 -2.23
CA MET A 1 -4.57 42.91 -2.08
C MET A 1 -4.60 41.57 -2.79
N SER A 2 -3.68 41.31 -3.71
CA SER A 2 -3.57 40.00 -4.39
C SER A 2 -2.65 39.10 -3.56
N PHE A 3 -3.04 37.85 -3.33
CA PHE A 3 -2.20 36.84 -2.72
C PHE A 3 -1.81 35.82 -3.79
N THR A 4 -0.51 35.59 -3.97
CA THR A 4 0.01 34.59 -4.90
C THR A 4 0.24 33.30 -4.14
N ILE A 5 -0.38 32.19 -4.56
CA ILE A 5 -0.08 30.85 -4.03
C ILE A 5 0.86 30.16 -5.01
N ALA A 6 2.09 29.88 -4.57
CA ALA A 6 3.05 29.11 -5.34
C ALA A 6 2.79 27.61 -5.12
N HIS A 7 3.01 26.81 -6.18
CA HIS A 7 2.90 25.35 -6.15
C HIS A 7 4.25 24.76 -6.50
N GLU A 8 4.83 23.96 -5.61
CA GLU A 8 6.09 23.27 -5.82
C GLU A 8 5.88 21.76 -5.78
N LEU A 9 6.58 21.01 -6.63
CA LEU A 9 6.44 19.56 -6.69
C LEU A 9 6.97 18.94 -5.39
N PHE A 10 6.11 18.21 -4.68
CA PHE A 10 6.44 17.50 -3.45
C PHE A 10 6.99 16.12 -3.76
N MET A 11 6.16 15.33 -4.44
CA MET A 11 6.40 13.94 -4.78
C MET A 11 5.77 13.66 -6.13
N ARG A 12 6.34 12.70 -6.85
CA ARG A 12 5.71 12.14 -8.04
C ARG A 12 5.85 10.62 -8.04
N VAL A 13 4.80 9.95 -8.49
CA VAL A 13 4.82 8.52 -8.77
C VAL A 13 4.61 8.33 -10.27
N ARG A 14 5.42 7.49 -10.89
CA ARG A 14 5.28 7.09 -12.29
C ARG A 14 5.23 5.58 -12.43
N VAL A 15 4.50 5.11 -13.42
CA VAL A 15 4.42 3.70 -13.78
C VAL A 15 5.13 3.49 -15.10
N ALA A 16 5.96 2.46 -15.20
CA ALA A 16 6.73 2.16 -16.40
C ALA A 16 6.88 0.66 -16.63
N ASP A 17 7.13 0.30 -17.88
CA ASP A 17 7.58 -1.02 -18.28
C ASP A 17 9.04 -1.21 -17.86
N HIS A 18 9.37 -2.35 -17.25
CA HIS A 18 10.70 -2.63 -16.74
C HIS A 18 11.73 -2.85 -17.86
N GLY A 19 11.32 -3.50 -18.95
CA GLY A 19 12.23 -3.87 -20.04
C GLY A 19 12.54 -2.71 -20.98
N THR A 20 11.52 -1.93 -21.32
CA THR A 20 11.65 -0.79 -22.26
C THR A 20 11.84 0.55 -21.55
N GLY A 21 11.41 0.68 -20.29
CA GLY A 21 11.41 1.95 -19.56
C GLY A 21 10.29 2.90 -19.97
N GLU A 22 9.43 2.51 -20.93
CA GLU A 22 8.31 3.32 -21.38
C GLU A 22 7.27 3.49 -20.27
N GLU A 23 6.73 4.70 -20.14
CA GLU A 23 5.69 4.96 -19.14
C GLU A 23 4.38 4.28 -19.54
N LEU A 24 3.65 3.75 -18.54
CA LEU A 24 2.38 3.04 -18.72
C LEU A 24 1.22 3.91 -18.26
N ASP A 25 0.21 4.08 -19.09
CA ASP A 25 -0.93 5.00 -18.89
C ASP A 25 -2.24 4.31 -18.45
N ASP A 26 -2.23 2.98 -18.30
CA ASP A 26 -3.39 2.19 -17.90
C ASP A 26 -3.81 2.36 -16.43
N PHE A 27 -3.13 3.23 -15.65
CA PHE A 27 -3.26 3.30 -14.20
C PHE A 27 -3.99 4.55 -13.72
N LEU A 28 -5.01 4.35 -12.89
CA LEU A 28 -5.71 5.41 -12.18
C LEU A 28 -5.40 5.34 -10.69
N PHE A 29 -4.90 6.46 -10.14
CA PHE A 29 -4.64 6.60 -8.71
C PHE A 29 -5.69 7.48 -8.07
N ARG A 30 -6.17 7.09 -6.89
CA ARG A 30 -7.13 7.89 -6.12
C ARG A 30 -6.73 7.94 -4.65
N PRO A 31 -6.57 9.13 -4.06
CA PRO A 31 -6.30 9.22 -2.63
C PRO A 31 -7.47 8.61 -1.84
N THR A 32 -7.16 7.82 -0.81
CA THR A 32 -8.18 7.30 0.12
C THR A 32 -8.87 8.45 0.88
N PRO A 33 -10.02 8.25 1.53
CA PRO A 33 -10.68 9.31 2.31
C PRO A 33 -9.76 9.90 3.37
N ARG A 34 -9.01 9.05 4.09
CA ARG A 34 -8.01 9.48 5.07
C ARG A 34 -6.90 10.29 4.41
N CYS A 35 -6.39 9.83 3.26
CA CYS A 35 -5.39 10.58 2.50
C CYS A 35 -5.91 11.93 2.02
N ARG A 36 -7.15 12.03 1.51
CA ARG A 36 -7.76 13.31 1.09
C ARG A 36 -7.80 14.32 2.23
N LYS A 37 -8.15 13.87 3.44
CA LYS A 37 -8.10 14.71 4.65
C LYS A 37 -6.67 15.16 4.95
N LEU A 38 -5.71 14.25 4.97
CA LEU A 38 -4.30 14.59 5.19
C LEU A 38 -3.73 15.56 4.15
N LEU A 39 -4.09 15.38 2.87
CA LEU A 39 -3.70 16.30 1.80
C LEU A 39 -4.28 17.70 2.05
N ALA A 40 -5.53 17.81 2.49
CA ALA A 40 -6.13 19.10 2.84
C ALA A 40 -5.46 19.74 4.08
N ASP A 41 -5.23 18.96 5.14
CA ASP A 41 -4.60 19.41 6.40
C ASP A 41 -3.18 19.94 6.15
N HIS A 42 -2.43 19.30 5.25
CA HIS A 42 -1.07 19.68 4.89
C HIS A 42 -0.98 20.59 3.64
N GLN A 43 -2.10 21.10 3.15
CA GLN A 43 -2.17 22.00 1.98
C GLN A 43 -1.47 21.43 0.73
N LEU A 44 -1.61 20.12 0.54
CA LEU A 44 -1.09 19.38 -0.60
C LEU A 44 -2.16 19.26 -1.68
N LEU A 45 -1.74 19.43 -2.93
CA LEU A 45 -2.59 19.24 -4.11
C LEU A 45 -2.21 17.94 -4.81
N PHE A 46 -3.15 17.00 -4.87
CA PHE A 46 -3.03 15.80 -5.70
C PHE A 46 -3.46 16.08 -7.14
N LYS A 47 -2.66 15.64 -8.10
CA LYS A 47 -2.97 15.71 -9.53
C LYS A 47 -2.68 14.37 -10.20
N GLN A 48 -3.75 13.68 -10.60
CA GLN A 48 -3.66 12.50 -11.47
C GLN A 48 -3.00 12.87 -12.79
N ARG A 49 -2.16 11.98 -13.30
CA ARG A 49 -1.54 12.00 -14.62
C ARG A 49 -1.90 10.71 -15.37
N GLU A 50 -1.64 10.66 -16.67
CA GLU A 50 -1.84 9.43 -17.45
C GLU A 50 -0.97 8.31 -16.88
N THR A 51 0.30 8.60 -16.63
CA THR A 51 1.31 7.61 -16.23
C THR A 51 1.59 7.56 -14.73
N GLY A 52 0.67 8.07 -13.90
CA GLY A 52 0.86 8.15 -12.45
C GLY A 52 0.20 9.34 -11.80
N PHE A 53 0.88 9.99 -10.85
CA PHE A 53 0.37 11.21 -10.22
C PHE A 53 1.48 12.10 -9.67
N ASP A 54 1.11 13.35 -9.39
CA ASP A 54 1.97 14.34 -8.74
C ASP A 54 1.28 14.88 -7.48
N LEU A 55 2.08 15.17 -6.45
CA LEU A 55 1.67 15.91 -5.26
C LEU A 55 2.39 17.24 -5.24
N TYR A 56 1.68 18.35 -5.03
CA TYR A 56 2.27 19.68 -4.94
C TYR A 56 2.08 20.29 -3.56
N LEU A 57 3.13 20.92 -3.03
CA LEU A 57 3.09 21.79 -1.86
C LEU A 57 2.49 23.13 -2.25
N LYS A 58 1.53 23.64 -1.48
CA LYS A 58 1.10 25.04 -1.56
C LYS A 58 1.96 25.90 -0.63
N LYS A 59 2.53 26.96 -1.18
CA LYS A 59 3.32 27.96 -0.44
C LYS A 59 2.73 29.35 -0.62
N ASN A 60 2.80 30.15 0.44
CA ASN A 60 2.60 31.59 0.35
C ASN A 60 3.97 32.28 0.44
N PRO A 61 4.56 32.74 -0.68
CA PRO A 61 5.90 33.33 -0.70
C PRO A 61 5.98 34.61 0.13
N ASN A 62 4.85 35.27 0.37
CA ASN A 62 4.76 36.55 1.07
C ASN A 62 4.45 36.40 2.58
N ALA A 63 4.32 35.17 3.08
CA ALA A 63 4.04 34.89 4.50
C ALA A 63 5.25 34.23 5.20
N SER A 64 5.34 34.41 6.51
CA SER A 64 6.27 33.68 7.38
C SER A 64 5.47 33.00 8.50
N PRO A 65 5.43 31.67 8.59
CA PRO A 65 6.09 30.70 7.70
C PRO A 65 5.43 30.61 6.30
N GLN A 66 6.24 30.35 5.27
CA GLN A 66 5.76 30.22 3.88
C GLN A 66 4.93 28.95 3.64
N LEU A 67 5.19 27.90 4.44
CA LEU A 67 4.46 26.64 4.39
C LEU A 67 3.15 26.77 5.17
N LEU A 68 2.03 26.52 4.49
CA LEU A 68 0.70 26.64 5.08
C LEU A 68 0.26 25.40 5.88
N GLY A 69 0.96 24.27 5.76
CA GLY A 69 0.57 23.00 6.37
C GLY A 69 1.75 22.07 6.64
N ALA A 70 2.66 22.51 7.50
CA ALA A 70 3.91 21.80 7.80
C ALA A 70 3.67 20.35 8.26
N ILE A 71 4.41 19.40 7.68
CA ILE A 71 4.49 18.02 8.19
C ILE A 71 5.52 17.99 9.32
N ALA A 72 5.07 17.71 10.54
CA ALA A 72 5.90 17.72 11.75
C ALA A 72 6.24 16.32 12.30
N SER A 73 5.63 15.27 11.76
CA SER A 73 5.87 13.88 12.15
C SER A 73 5.54 12.94 11.00
N ARG A 74 5.89 11.65 11.13
CA ARG A 74 5.63 10.64 10.11
C ARG A 74 4.15 10.61 9.73
N ARG A 75 3.89 10.74 8.43
CA ARG A 75 2.57 10.66 7.80
C ARG A 75 2.57 9.62 6.70
N GLU A 76 1.44 8.93 6.57
CA GLU A 76 1.16 7.99 5.51
C GLU A 76 0.18 8.61 4.51
N PHE A 77 0.56 8.62 3.24
CA PHE A 77 -0.28 9.02 2.13
C PHE A 77 -0.65 7.78 1.30
N SER A 78 -1.89 7.32 1.48
CA SER A 78 -2.41 6.10 0.84
C SER A 78 -3.23 6.41 -0.42
N PHE A 79 -2.93 5.74 -1.52
CA PHE A 79 -3.58 5.90 -2.82
C PHE A 79 -4.04 4.55 -3.37
N GLY A 80 -5.34 4.39 -3.59
CA GLY A 80 -5.89 3.20 -4.24
C GLY A 80 -5.54 3.21 -5.73
N ILE A 81 -5.18 2.03 -6.25
CA ILE A 81 -4.86 1.80 -7.66
C ILE A 81 -6.07 1.15 -8.33
N SER A 82 -6.41 1.61 -9.52
CA SER A 82 -7.39 0.96 -10.41
C SER A 82 -6.80 0.92 -11.82
N LEU A 83 -7.20 -0.09 -12.60
CA LEU A 83 -6.82 -0.17 -14.02
C LEU A 83 -7.91 0.41 -14.88
N GLN A 84 -7.49 1.06 -15.96
CA GLN A 84 -8.36 1.42 -17.07
C GLN A 84 -8.52 0.24 -18.04
N ASN A 85 -7.45 -0.55 -18.23
CA ASN A 85 -7.44 -1.73 -19.06
C ASN A 85 -7.47 -3.03 -18.24
N PRO A 86 -8.56 -3.83 -18.29
CA PRO A 86 -8.66 -5.07 -17.52
C PRO A 86 -7.69 -6.16 -18.01
N ALA A 87 -7.21 -6.11 -19.26
CA ALA A 87 -6.27 -7.08 -19.82
C ALA A 87 -4.81 -6.85 -19.41
N PHE A 88 -4.53 -5.81 -18.62
CA PHE A 88 -3.17 -5.46 -18.20
C PHE A 88 -2.46 -6.64 -17.51
N PHE A 89 -3.13 -7.31 -16.57
CA PHE A 89 -2.50 -8.41 -15.83
C PHE A 89 -2.24 -9.64 -16.68
N ASP A 90 -3.00 -9.87 -17.75
CA ASP A 90 -2.73 -10.98 -18.67
C ASP A 90 -1.40 -10.78 -19.41
N THR A 91 -0.96 -9.52 -19.58
CA THR A 91 0.28 -9.17 -20.25
C THR A 91 1.47 -9.08 -19.29
N TYR A 92 1.26 -8.52 -18.09
CA TYR A 92 2.36 -8.19 -17.17
C TYR A 92 2.50 -9.14 -15.98
N GLN A 93 1.44 -9.85 -15.58
CA GLN A 93 1.50 -10.86 -14.51
C GLN A 93 0.45 -11.97 -14.73
N PRO A 94 0.58 -12.80 -15.79
CA PRO A 94 -0.29 -13.95 -15.99
C PRO A 94 -0.27 -14.84 -14.74
N GLY A 95 -1.41 -14.97 -14.08
CA GLY A 95 -1.57 -15.74 -12.83
C GLY A 95 -1.87 -14.90 -11.57
N ALA A 96 -1.62 -13.58 -11.58
CA ALA A 96 -2.04 -12.70 -10.47
C ALA A 96 -3.57 -12.76 -10.24
N ASN A 97 -4.34 -12.92 -11.32
CA ASN A 97 -5.78 -13.15 -11.27
C ASN A 97 -6.17 -14.57 -10.83
N ALA A 98 -5.33 -15.58 -11.09
CA ALA A 98 -5.59 -16.99 -10.74
C ALA A 98 -5.38 -17.26 -9.24
N ILE A 99 -4.49 -16.50 -8.58
CA ILE A 99 -4.29 -16.51 -7.13
C ILE A 99 -5.34 -15.59 -6.47
N GLY A 100 -6.61 -15.92 -6.73
CA GLY A 100 -7.78 -15.08 -6.51
C GLY A 100 -7.70 -14.19 -5.27
N LYS A 101 -7.94 -12.89 -5.48
CA LYS A 101 -8.07 -11.81 -4.47
C LYS A 101 -6.77 -11.14 -4.01
N ARG A 102 -5.60 -11.49 -4.56
CA ARG A 102 -4.39 -10.72 -4.26
C ARG A 102 -4.36 -9.37 -4.97
N LYS A 103 -3.89 -8.33 -4.28
CA LYS A 103 -3.78 -6.92 -4.67
C LYS A 103 -2.33 -6.47 -4.50
N MET A 104 -1.88 -5.46 -5.21
CA MET A 104 -0.47 -4.99 -5.11
C MET A 104 -0.29 -3.99 -3.97
N TYR A 105 0.65 -4.21 -3.05
CA TYR A 105 1.03 -3.26 -2.00
C TYR A 105 2.37 -2.66 -2.36
N LEU A 106 2.37 -1.35 -2.61
CA LEU A 106 3.55 -0.64 -3.04
C LEU A 106 3.87 0.41 -1.98
N THR A 107 5.09 0.40 -1.47
CA THR A 107 5.49 1.25 -0.34
C THR A 107 6.90 1.77 -0.52
N ASN A 108 7.16 2.96 0.04
CA ASN A 108 8.52 3.49 0.14
C ASN A 108 9.21 3.10 1.46
N LEU A 109 8.75 2.04 2.13
CA LEU A 109 9.41 1.47 3.30
C LEU A 109 10.40 0.38 2.93
N THR A 110 11.41 0.18 3.77
CA THR A 110 12.23 -1.03 3.79
C THR A 110 11.48 -2.18 4.48
N PRO A 111 11.93 -3.44 4.35
CA PRO A 111 11.35 -4.56 5.12
C PRO A 111 11.35 -4.33 6.64
N SER A 112 12.29 -3.52 7.15
CA SER A 112 12.35 -3.11 8.55
C SER A 112 11.48 -1.89 8.92
N GLY A 113 10.64 -1.40 8.00
CA GLY A 113 9.70 -0.30 8.27
C GLY A 113 10.30 1.12 8.21
N ASN A 114 11.57 1.27 7.83
CA ASN A 114 12.21 2.57 7.66
C ASN A 114 11.85 3.19 6.31
N ILE A 115 11.73 4.52 6.24
CA ILE A 115 11.52 5.20 4.96
C ILE A 115 12.79 5.06 4.12
N GLN A 116 12.62 4.62 2.88
CA GLN A 116 13.72 4.47 1.93
C GLN A 116 14.45 5.80 1.74
N ALA A 117 15.78 5.73 1.67
CA ALA A 117 16.62 6.91 1.51
C ALA A 117 16.31 7.68 0.22
N PRO A 118 16.44 9.02 0.22
CA PRO A 118 16.35 9.83 -0.98
C PRO A 118 17.28 9.30 -2.08
N GLY A 119 16.72 8.97 -3.24
CA GLY A 119 17.46 8.37 -4.37
C GLY A 119 17.10 6.92 -4.63
N ASN A 120 16.56 6.19 -3.64
CA ASN A 120 15.83 4.97 -3.93
C ASN A 120 14.40 5.34 -4.34
N GLN A 121 14.14 5.21 -5.63
CA GLN A 121 12.89 5.65 -6.25
C GLN A 121 11.93 4.48 -6.48
N ARG A 122 12.13 3.32 -5.84
CA ARG A 122 11.34 2.12 -6.11
C ARG A 122 10.27 1.93 -5.04
N LEU A 123 9.06 1.53 -5.46
CA LEU A 123 7.96 1.24 -4.54
C LEU A 123 7.64 -0.27 -4.43
N MET A 124 8.43 -1.09 -5.11
CA MET A 124 8.35 -2.55 -5.10
C MET A 124 9.61 -3.11 -4.45
N GLU A 125 9.53 -4.34 -3.94
CA GLU A 125 10.67 -5.02 -3.33
C GLU A 125 11.78 -5.33 -4.36
N GLY A 126 11.38 -5.70 -5.58
CA GLY A 126 12.28 -6.10 -6.66
C GLY A 126 12.69 -4.99 -7.64
N ALA A 127 13.12 -5.40 -8.84
CA ALA A 127 13.37 -4.50 -9.97
C ALA A 127 12.08 -4.15 -10.75
N SER A 128 11.06 -4.99 -10.59
CA SER A 128 9.70 -4.88 -11.08
C SER A 128 8.75 -5.44 -10.02
N VAL A 129 7.44 -5.23 -10.16
CA VAL A 129 6.43 -5.81 -9.28
C VAL A 129 6.45 -7.34 -9.39
N GLN A 130 6.56 -8.01 -8.25
CA GLN A 130 6.65 -9.47 -8.11
C GLN A 130 5.50 -10.01 -7.26
N LEU A 131 5.43 -11.34 -7.11
CA LEU A 131 4.45 -12.00 -6.24
C LEU A 131 4.58 -11.59 -4.76
N ALA A 132 5.77 -11.19 -4.31
CA ALA A 132 6.01 -10.72 -2.95
C ALA A 132 5.34 -9.37 -2.67
N ASP A 133 5.14 -8.54 -3.70
CA ASP A 133 4.40 -7.28 -3.59
C ASP A 133 2.86 -7.51 -3.54
N LEU A 134 2.40 -8.76 -3.56
CA LEU A 134 0.98 -9.11 -3.58
C LEU A 134 0.45 -9.53 -2.20
N PHE A 135 -0.67 -8.94 -1.80
CA PHE A 135 -1.33 -9.16 -0.51
C PHE A 135 -2.83 -9.41 -0.67
N GLN A 136 -3.51 -9.88 0.37
CA GLN A 136 -4.98 -9.95 0.35
C GLN A 136 -5.61 -8.70 0.97
N LEU A 137 -6.55 -8.06 0.27
CA LEU A 137 -7.34 -6.98 0.85
C LEU A 137 -8.53 -7.55 1.61
N LYS A 138 -8.62 -7.26 2.91
CA LYS A 138 -9.70 -7.72 3.80
C LYS A 138 -10.34 -6.53 4.54
N PRO A 139 -11.63 -6.63 4.91
CA PRO A 139 -12.21 -5.74 5.91
C PRO A 139 -11.59 -6.02 7.29
N LYS A 140 -11.87 -5.17 8.29
CA LYS A 140 -11.35 -5.32 9.66
C LYS A 140 -11.79 -6.58 10.38
N THR A 141 -13.01 -7.03 10.09
CA THR A 141 -13.54 -8.28 10.62
C THR A 141 -13.85 -9.21 9.47
N TYR A 142 -13.25 -10.40 9.46
CA TYR A 142 -13.43 -11.38 8.38
C TYR A 142 -13.21 -12.80 8.90
N ASN A 143 -13.70 -13.76 8.11
CA ASN A 143 -13.36 -15.16 8.31
C ASN A 143 -12.16 -15.49 7.43
N GLU A 144 -11.07 -15.90 8.05
CA GLU A 144 -9.94 -16.49 7.36
C GLU A 144 -10.19 -17.97 7.16
N THR A 145 -9.87 -18.44 5.96
CA THR A 145 -10.09 -19.83 5.57
C THR A 145 -8.81 -20.39 5.02
N THR A 146 -8.39 -21.52 5.58
CA THR A 146 -7.08 -22.10 5.30
C THR A 146 -7.29 -23.52 4.80
N ASP A 147 -6.80 -23.77 3.60
CA ASP A 147 -6.65 -25.13 3.07
C ASP A 147 -5.49 -25.80 3.80
N LEU A 148 -5.79 -26.92 4.45
CA LEU A 148 -4.85 -27.68 5.24
C LEU A 148 -3.97 -28.58 4.37
N GLY A 149 -4.40 -28.95 3.16
CA GLY A 149 -3.65 -29.84 2.27
C GLY A 149 -3.21 -31.16 2.92
N GLY A 150 -4.00 -31.67 3.87
CA GLY A 150 -3.68 -32.85 4.68
C GLY A 150 -2.75 -32.61 5.88
N ALA A 151 -2.30 -31.37 6.13
CA ALA A 151 -1.58 -30.99 7.34
C ALA A 151 -2.52 -30.87 8.55
N PRO A 152 -2.02 -31.04 9.79
CA PRO A 152 -2.81 -30.73 10.98
C PRO A 152 -3.25 -29.27 11.01
N ALA A 153 -4.48 -29.02 11.45
CA ALA A 153 -4.97 -27.65 11.62
C ALA A 153 -4.12 -26.91 12.68
N PRO A 154 -3.77 -25.63 12.44
CA PRO A 154 -3.19 -24.79 13.48
C PRO A 154 -4.18 -24.63 14.63
N ALA A 155 -3.65 -24.38 15.83
CA ALA A 155 -4.48 -24.09 16.99
C ALA A 155 -5.05 -22.66 16.93
N GLU A 156 -4.23 -21.73 16.43
CA GLU A 156 -4.54 -20.31 16.41
C GLU A 156 -3.85 -19.59 15.24
N TRP A 157 -4.32 -18.39 14.96
CA TRP A 157 -3.66 -17.41 14.10
C TRP A 157 -3.09 -16.29 14.97
N VAL A 158 -1.79 -16.05 14.82
CA VAL A 158 -1.13 -14.88 15.39
C VAL A 158 -1.10 -13.80 14.32
N VAL A 159 -1.61 -12.62 14.65
CA VAL A 159 -1.53 -11.45 13.78
C VAL A 159 -0.34 -10.61 14.23
N LYS A 160 0.51 -10.19 13.30
CA LYS A 160 1.65 -9.31 13.56
C LYS A 160 1.59 -8.08 12.68
N GLU A 161 2.07 -6.95 13.19
CA GLU A 161 2.33 -5.80 12.33
C GLU A 161 3.48 -6.15 11.37
N HIS A 162 3.25 -5.99 10.07
CA HIS A 162 4.16 -6.48 9.03
C HIS A 162 5.59 -5.94 9.16
N PHE A 163 5.74 -4.66 9.52
CA PHE A 163 7.05 -4.01 9.56
C PHE A 163 7.79 -4.12 10.90
N SER A 164 7.07 -4.20 12.03
CA SER A 164 7.72 -4.34 13.34
C SER A 164 7.82 -5.80 13.80
N GLY A 165 7.02 -6.69 13.21
CA GLY A 165 6.86 -8.07 13.66
C GLY A 165 6.16 -8.19 15.02
N THR A 166 5.65 -7.09 15.57
CA THR A 166 4.98 -7.08 16.87
C THR A 166 3.66 -7.79 16.77
N ALA A 167 3.44 -8.79 17.65
CA ALA A 167 2.16 -9.47 17.75
C ALA A 167 1.06 -8.51 18.25
N ILE A 168 -0.11 -8.63 17.66
CA ILE A 168 -1.25 -7.76 17.89
C ILE A 168 -2.35 -8.55 18.58
N GLY A 169 -2.75 -8.07 19.75
CA GLY A 169 -3.79 -8.70 20.55
C GLY A 169 -3.47 -10.13 20.95
N ASP A 170 -4.53 -10.84 21.35
CA ASP A 170 -4.46 -12.27 21.61
C ASP A 170 -4.58 -13.06 20.29
N PRO A 171 -3.95 -14.26 20.20
CA PRO A 171 -4.12 -15.13 19.04
C PRO A 171 -5.59 -15.51 18.80
N PHE A 172 -5.97 -15.63 17.53
CA PHE A 172 -7.33 -15.97 17.14
C PHE A 172 -7.49 -17.49 17.04
N PRO A 173 -8.39 -18.10 17.82
CA PRO A 173 -8.53 -19.55 17.82
C PRO A 173 -9.07 -20.05 16.48
N VAL A 174 -8.54 -21.18 16.04
CA VAL A 174 -8.96 -21.86 14.82
C VAL A 174 -10.00 -22.92 15.16
N SER A 175 -11.11 -22.88 14.42
CA SER A 175 -12.07 -23.98 14.39
C SER A 175 -11.78 -24.88 13.19
N SER A 176 -11.62 -26.17 13.45
CA SER A 176 -11.54 -27.20 12.42
C SER A 176 -12.35 -28.42 12.87
N GLN A 177 -12.92 -29.15 11.91
CA GLN A 177 -13.57 -30.43 12.17
C GLN A 177 -12.66 -31.56 11.70
N SER A 178 -12.61 -32.64 12.46
CA SER A 178 -11.83 -33.83 12.09
C SER A 178 -12.28 -34.37 10.74
N GLY A 179 -11.33 -34.63 9.84
CA GLY A 179 -11.60 -35.13 8.48
C GLY A 179 -11.99 -34.06 7.46
N VAL A 180 -11.85 -32.78 7.77
CA VAL A 180 -12.08 -31.66 6.83
C VAL A 180 -10.75 -31.00 6.50
N ASP A 181 -10.49 -30.77 5.20
CA ASP A 181 -9.26 -30.12 4.70
C ASP A 181 -9.27 -28.59 4.85
N MET A 182 -10.22 -28.03 5.60
CA MET A 182 -10.44 -26.60 5.71
C MET A 182 -10.55 -26.19 7.17
N ALA A 183 -9.75 -25.19 7.55
CA ALA A 183 -9.79 -24.54 8.86
C ALA A 183 -10.35 -23.13 8.74
N PHE A 184 -11.06 -22.69 9.78
CA PHE A 184 -11.71 -21.38 9.83
C PHE A 184 -11.33 -20.62 11.10
N ALA A 185 -10.95 -19.36 10.96
CA ALA A 185 -10.73 -18.45 12.07
C ALA A 185 -11.49 -17.15 11.83
N LYS A 186 -12.15 -16.61 12.86
CA LYS A 186 -12.73 -15.28 12.81
C LYS A 186 -11.66 -14.29 13.28
N ILE A 187 -11.16 -13.47 12.37
CA ILE A 187 -10.18 -12.44 12.66
C ILE A 187 -10.92 -11.12 12.88
N ASP A 188 -10.59 -10.42 13.96
CA ASP A 188 -11.20 -9.14 14.31
C ASP A 188 -10.13 -8.10 14.66
N LEU A 189 -9.93 -7.15 13.75
CA LEU A 189 -8.98 -6.05 13.85
C LEU A 189 -9.71 -4.70 13.90
N SER A 190 -10.91 -4.68 14.50
CA SER A 190 -11.76 -3.49 14.61
C SER A 190 -11.03 -2.32 15.29
N GLU A 191 -10.30 -2.61 16.36
CA GLU A 191 -9.57 -1.64 17.19
C GLU A 191 -8.22 -1.22 16.59
N GLU A 192 -7.72 -1.94 15.60
CA GLU A 192 -6.40 -1.71 15.02
C GLU A 192 -6.43 -0.62 13.93
N ALA A 193 -5.27 -0.07 13.60
CA ALA A 193 -5.16 0.86 12.48
C ALA A 193 -5.46 0.15 11.14
N ASN A 194 -5.80 0.91 10.10
CA ASN A 194 -5.74 0.35 8.74
C ASN A 194 -4.27 0.17 8.38
N GLY A 195 -3.90 -0.99 7.83
CA GLY A 195 -2.50 -1.30 7.59
C GLY A 195 -2.26 -2.70 7.04
N LEU A 196 -0.99 -3.01 6.84
CA LEU A 196 -0.50 -4.31 6.40
C LEU A 196 -0.11 -5.15 7.64
N TYR A 197 -0.63 -6.38 7.67
CA TYR A 197 -0.45 -7.33 8.76
C TYR A 197 -0.04 -8.68 8.21
N ASP A 198 0.79 -9.39 8.97
CA ASP A 198 1.11 -10.79 8.70
C ASP A 198 0.23 -11.68 9.56
N LEU A 199 -0.42 -12.64 8.92
CA LEU A 199 -1.12 -13.73 9.56
C LEU A 199 -0.20 -14.94 9.56
N GLU A 200 0.11 -15.42 10.76
CA GLU A 200 0.95 -16.58 10.97
C GLU A 200 0.18 -17.68 11.73
N PRO A 201 0.07 -18.89 11.16
CA PRO A 201 -0.59 -20.00 11.83
C PRO A 201 0.34 -20.60 12.91
N ASN A 202 -0.20 -20.87 14.10
CA ASN A 202 0.56 -21.40 15.24
C ASN A 202 -0.11 -22.61 15.90
N PRO A 203 0.63 -23.68 16.23
CA PRO A 203 1.85 -24.12 15.55
C PRO A 203 1.47 -24.62 14.15
N SER A 204 2.27 -24.34 13.12
CA SER A 204 2.00 -24.95 11.80
C SER A 204 3.19 -24.92 10.85
N THR A 205 3.16 -25.84 9.89
CA THR A 205 4.00 -25.83 8.68
C THR A 205 3.30 -25.15 7.50
N ILE A 206 2.06 -24.68 7.69
CA ILE A 206 1.30 -23.95 6.68
C ILE A 206 1.92 -22.56 6.52
N ALA A 207 2.02 -22.09 5.27
CA ALA A 207 2.52 -20.76 4.98
C ALA A 207 1.57 -19.68 5.51
N GLY A 208 2.14 -18.67 6.18
CA GLY A 208 1.42 -17.45 6.54
C GLY A 208 1.02 -16.63 5.32
N SER A 209 0.29 -15.55 5.56
CA SER A 209 -0.12 -14.62 4.51
C SER A 209 -0.13 -13.18 4.97
N ALA A 210 0.27 -12.27 4.07
CA ALA A 210 0.14 -10.84 4.31
C ALA A 210 -1.25 -10.34 3.88
N VAL A 211 -1.89 -9.58 4.75
CA VAL A 211 -3.21 -8.99 4.52
C VAL A 211 -3.17 -7.49 4.77
N TYR A 212 -3.76 -6.71 3.87
CA TYR A 212 -4.02 -5.30 4.13
C TYR A 212 -5.48 -5.17 4.57
N VAL A 213 -5.67 -4.46 5.68
CA VAL A 213 -6.96 -4.37 6.35
C VAL A 213 -7.51 -2.95 6.23
N ASP A 214 -8.62 -2.81 5.51
CA ASP A 214 -9.32 -1.53 5.33
C ASP A 214 -10.77 -1.74 4.84
N ASP A 215 -11.74 -1.35 5.68
CA ASP A 215 -13.17 -1.49 5.38
C ASP A 215 -13.63 -0.68 4.17
N TYR A 216 -12.98 0.45 3.89
CA TYR A 216 -13.36 1.32 2.78
C TYR A 216 -12.83 0.77 1.44
N LEU A 217 -11.62 0.21 1.43
CA LEU A 217 -11.02 -0.29 0.19
C LEU A 217 -11.63 -1.62 -0.27
N GLY A 218 -12.06 -2.48 0.66
CA GLY A 218 -12.58 -3.83 0.39
C GLY A 218 -13.75 -3.90 -0.60
N GLY A 219 -14.46 -2.80 -0.86
CA GLY A 219 -15.62 -2.75 -1.77
C GLY A 219 -15.44 -1.98 -3.08
N ARG A 220 -14.26 -1.43 -3.39
CA ARG A 220 -14.11 -0.40 -4.45
C ARG A 220 -13.46 -0.84 -5.77
N GLY A 221 -13.26 -2.13 -5.97
CA GLY A 221 -12.62 -2.64 -7.21
C GLY A 221 -11.18 -2.15 -7.39
N VAL A 222 -10.52 -1.74 -6.30
CA VAL A 222 -9.09 -1.41 -6.33
C VAL A 222 -8.29 -2.68 -6.64
N ILE A 223 -7.22 -2.53 -7.41
CA ILE A 223 -6.29 -3.61 -7.78
C ILE A 223 -5.00 -3.57 -6.96
N GLY A 224 -4.80 -2.51 -6.18
CA GLY A 224 -3.65 -2.34 -5.32
C GLY A 224 -3.72 -1.03 -4.52
N LEU A 225 -2.67 -0.78 -3.76
CA LEU A 225 -2.49 0.39 -2.92
C LEU A 225 -1.04 0.88 -3.04
N VAL A 226 -0.87 2.20 -3.11
CA VAL A 226 0.42 2.87 -2.91
C VAL A 226 0.39 3.59 -1.58
N ASN A 227 1.30 3.24 -0.67
CA ASN A 227 1.51 3.91 0.60
C ASN A 227 2.85 4.65 0.60
N LEU A 228 2.79 5.98 0.64
CA LEU A 228 3.99 6.82 0.75
C LEU A 228 4.10 7.38 2.16
N TYR A 229 5.19 7.06 2.84
CA TYR A 229 5.52 7.61 4.15
C TYR A 229 6.45 8.80 4.00
N TRP A 230 6.22 9.83 4.81
CA TRP A 230 7.08 11.00 4.86
C TRP A 230 7.18 11.52 6.29
N GLU A 231 8.39 11.82 6.76
CA GLU A 231 8.63 12.28 8.13
C GLU A 231 9.61 13.46 8.24
N SER A 232 10.23 13.89 7.14
CA SER A 232 11.12 15.05 7.12
C SER A 232 10.37 16.37 6.91
N ALA A 233 10.99 17.49 7.25
CA ALA A 233 10.42 18.80 6.95
C ALA A 233 10.22 18.98 5.43
N GLN A 234 9.08 19.53 5.00
CA GLN A 234 8.81 19.73 3.56
C GLN A 234 9.80 20.67 2.86
N THR A 235 10.57 21.45 3.63
CA THR A 235 11.68 22.26 3.12
C THR A 235 12.89 21.44 2.68
N SER A 236 13.01 20.17 3.09
CA SER A 236 14.10 19.28 2.70
C SER A 236 13.86 18.55 1.37
N VAL A 237 12.71 18.80 0.73
CA VAL A 237 12.36 18.17 -0.55
C VAL A 237 13.30 18.69 -1.63
N PRO A 238 13.92 17.81 -2.45
CA PRO A 238 14.82 18.24 -3.52
C PRO A 238 14.10 19.12 -4.55
N ALA A 239 14.86 19.96 -5.25
CA ALA A 239 14.33 20.73 -6.37
C ALA A 239 13.75 19.78 -7.44
N GLY A 240 12.46 19.93 -7.74
CA GLY A 240 11.74 19.01 -8.64
C GLY A 240 11.02 17.85 -7.93
N GLY A 241 11.00 17.82 -6.59
CA GLY A 241 10.26 16.84 -5.80
C GLY A 241 10.92 15.46 -5.71
N GLN A 242 10.43 14.63 -4.79
CA GLN A 242 10.88 13.24 -4.66
C GLN A 242 10.19 12.37 -5.72
N ALA A 243 10.97 11.65 -6.53
CA ALA A 243 10.44 10.74 -7.54
C ALA A 243 10.37 9.30 -7.04
N TYR A 244 9.29 8.62 -7.43
CA TYR A 244 9.06 7.21 -7.22
C TYR A 244 8.55 6.55 -8.52
N PHE A 245 8.89 5.29 -8.71
CA PHE A 245 8.59 4.49 -9.88
C PHE A 245 8.00 3.14 -9.47
N ILE A 246 6.97 2.76 -10.21
CA ILE A 246 6.36 1.43 -10.23
C ILE A 246 6.73 0.82 -11.57
N ARG A 247 7.27 -0.40 -11.57
CA ARG A 247 7.81 -1.04 -12.78
C ARG A 247 7.19 -2.40 -12.96
N PHE A 248 6.67 -2.68 -14.14
CA PHE A 248 6.11 -3.98 -14.48
C PHE A 248 6.96 -4.67 -15.53
N ALA A 249 7.33 -5.92 -15.31
CA ALA A 249 8.03 -6.72 -16.31
C ALA A 249 6.99 -7.49 -17.15
N LYS A 250 7.14 -7.49 -18.47
CA LYS A 250 6.43 -8.45 -19.32
C LYS A 250 7.01 -9.84 -19.05
N ILE A 251 6.15 -10.84 -19.01
CA ILE A 251 6.54 -12.25 -18.91
C ILE A 251 6.57 -12.85 -20.32
#